data_AF-A0A7C7KYX4-F1
#
_entry.id   AF-A0A7C7KYX4-F1
#
_cell.length_a   1.000
_cell.length_b   1.000
_cell.length_c   1.000
_cell.angle_alpha   90.00
_cell.angle_beta   90.00
_cell.angle_gamma   90.00
#
_symmetry.space_group_name_H-M   'P 1'
#
loop_
_entity.id
_entity.type
_entity.pdbx_description
1 polymer ?
#
loop_
_entity_poly.entity_id
_entity_poly.type
_entity_poly.pdbx_seq_one_letter_code
_entity_poly.pdbx_strand_id
1 'polypeptide(L)'
;MLVNLSDVLGHAYRYGYAVGAFNVINLEFLNGILEAAERQRSPVVVQIAEVHFKYMDIEEITPTIKHMADRASVPVVISLDHGESVGTIVRAIRCGFTAVMFDGSKLPFEENVEQTKLVVQIAHSVGVSVEAELGRVGGSEGTEGGVAREEFFTDPDQAGEFVRMTGLDALAVAIGNVHGFYKGEPKLDFERLRAIRDSAGVPLVLHGGSGIPDDDFRKAIQLGIAKINYFTEMSRKAVQRVREVLGRDSRIVGLQDLMLEAKEAIRKEVEDRIQVFGSAGICDRRSDLCAVCRGCEIGRSSETPPLEEDQLVERVTEAVMRILWEKGGAYGTGSE
;
A
#
# COMPACT_ATOMS: atom_id res chain seq x y z
N MET A 1 -11.30 8.87 -9.38
CA MET A 1 -11.43 9.48 -8.05
C MET A 1 -10.30 9.07 -7.13
N LEU A 2 -9.68 10.03 -6.43
CA LEU A 2 -8.68 9.79 -5.40
C LEU A 2 -9.33 9.65 -4.00
N VAL A 3 -8.92 8.67 -3.21
CA VAL A 3 -9.43 8.40 -1.84
C VAL A 3 -8.31 8.00 -0.87
N ASN A 4 -8.59 8.02 0.43
CA ASN A 4 -7.67 7.60 1.47
C ASN A 4 -7.66 6.08 1.68
N LEU A 5 -6.53 5.56 2.17
CA LEU A 5 -6.37 4.12 2.40
C LEU A 5 -7.31 3.62 3.49
N SER A 6 -7.47 4.39 4.58
CA SER A 6 -8.33 4.01 5.71
C SER A 6 -9.78 3.78 5.30
N ASP A 7 -10.32 4.58 4.37
CA ASP A 7 -11.68 4.41 3.86
C ASP A 7 -11.84 3.08 3.10
N VAL A 8 -10.90 2.81 2.19
CA VAL A 8 -10.93 1.63 1.31
C VAL A 8 -10.68 0.35 2.11
N LEU A 9 -9.71 0.35 3.01
CA LEU A 9 -9.38 -0.82 3.82
C LEU A 9 -10.40 -1.06 4.93
N GLY A 10 -11.04 -0.01 5.46
CA GLY A 10 -12.17 -0.15 6.38
C GLY A 10 -13.35 -0.91 5.75
N HIS A 11 -13.68 -0.63 4.48
CA HIS A 11 -14.68 -1.42 3.74
C HIS A 11 -14.21 -2.87 3.54
N ALA A 12 -12.98 -3.04 3.05
CA ALA A 12 -12.39 -4.35 2.76
C ALA A 12 -12.41 -5.27 3.98
N TYR A 13 -11.95 -4.75 5.12
CA TYR A 13 -11.95 -5.44 6.40
C TYR A 13 -13.35 -5.81 6.89
N ARG A 14 -14.34 -4.90 6.76
CA ARG A 14 -15.72 -5.14 7.18
C ARG A 14 -16.44 -6.20 6.33
N TYR A 15 -16.18 -6.21 5.02
CA TYR A 15 -16.91 -7.05 4.07
C TYR A 15 -16.15 -8.29 3.62
N GLY A 16 -14.94 -8.54 4.17
CA GLY A 16 -14.21 -9.79 3.98
C GLY A 16 -13.61 -9.96 2.59
N TYR A 17 -12.99 -8.91 2.05
CA TYR A 17 -12.16 -8.97 0.85
C TYR A 17 -10.86 -8.18 1.04
N ALA A 18 -9.92 -8.29 0.12
CA ALA A 18 -8.71 -7.45 0.12
C ALA A 18 -8.58 -6.60 -1.13
N VAL A 19 -7.94 -5.45 -1.00
CA VAL A 19 -7.59 -4.57 -2.10
C VAL A 19 -6.15 -4.84 -2.53
N GLY A 20 -5.97 -5.10 -3.82
CA GLY A 20 -4.65 -5.24 -4.40
C GLY A 20 -3.91 -3.90 -4.41
N ALA A 21 -2.68 -3.95 -3.91
CA ALA A 21 -1.78 -2.82 -3.89
C ALA A 21 -0.60 -3.10 -4.84
N PHE A 22 -0.62 -2.41 -5.98
CA PHE A 22 0.22 -2.75 -7.12
C PHE A 22 1.26 -1.65 -7.33
N ASN A 23 2.53 -2.03 -7.30
CA ASN A 23 3.62 -1.10 -7.52
C ASN A 23 3.72 -0.69 -9.01
N VAL A 24 3.90 0.59 -9.27
CA VAL A 24 4.17 1.15 -10.59
C VAL A 24 5.64 1.51 -10.75
N ILE A 25 6.16 1.34 -11.96
CA ILE A 25 7.52 1.76 -12.34
C ILE A 25 7.56 2.59 -13.65
N ASN A 26 6.43 2.69 -14.35
CA ASN A 26 6.25 3.47 -15.58
C ASN A 26 4.74 3.61 -15.92
N LEU A 27 4.43 4.18 -17.09
CA LEU A 27 3.06 4.37 -17.57
C LEU A 27 2.36 3.08 -17.99
N GLU A 28 3.07 2.08 -18.50
CA GLU A 28 2.48 0.80 -18.90
C GLU A 28 1.93 0.05 -17.68
N PHE A 29 2.66 0.05 -16.56
CA PHE A 29 2.14 -0.48 -15.29
C PHE A 29 0.91 0.28 -14.83
N LEU A 30 0.98 1.62 -14.78
CA LEU A 30 -0.13 2.46 -14.36
C LEU A 30 -1.40 2.23 -15.20
N ASN A 31 -1.27 2.24 -16.52
CA ASN A 31 -2.39 1.98 -17.43
C ASN A 31 -2.94 0.56 -17.25
N GLY A 32 -2.07 -0.46 -17.17
CA GLY A 32 -2.50 -1.84 -16.98
C GLY A 32 -3.28 -2.05 -15.68
N ILE A 33 -2.80 -1.46 -14.57
CA ILE A 33 -3.44 -1.53 -13.26
C ILE A 33 -4.79 -0.81 -13.26
N LEU A 34 -4.86 0.43 -13.75
CA LEU A 34 -6.10 1.20 -13.77
C LEU A 34 -7.13 0.58 -14.72
N GLU A 35 -6.75 0.15 -15.92
CA GLU A 35 -7.67 -0.53 -16.86
C GLU A 35 -8.26 -1.80 -16.25
N ALA A 36 -7.44 -2.60 -15.54
CA ALA A 36 -7.89 -3.80 -14.86
C ALA A 36 -8.89 -3.47 -13.74
N ALA A 37 -8.56 -2.49 -12.89
CA ALA A 37 -9.43 -2.06 -11.79
C ALA A 37 -10.79 -1.55 -12.30
N GLU A 38 -10.80 -0.76 -13.38
CA GLU A 38 -12.04 -0.26 -13.99
C GLU A 38 -12.88 -1.39 -14.60
N ARG A 39 -12.26 -2.29 -15.37
CA ARG A 39 -12.96 -3.44 -15.98
C ARG A 39 -13.56 -4.37 -14.94
N GLN A 40 -12.84 -4.57 -13.84
CA GLN A 40 -13.29 -5.41 -12.73
C GLN A 40 -14.17 -4.66 -11.74
N ARG A 41 -14.40 -3.36 -11.93
CA ARG A 41 -15.17 -2.51 -11.01
C ARG A 41 -14.72 -2.69 -9.56
N SER A 42 -13.40 -2.59 -9.36
CA SER A 42 -12.71 -2.83 -8.09
C SER A 42 -12.01 -1.55 -7.63
N PRO A 43 -12.01 -1.23 -6.31
CA PRO A 43 -11.04 -0.28 -5.78
C PRO A 43 -9.61 -0.80 -5.97
N VAL A 44 -8.64 0.09 -6.00
CA VAL A 44 -7.21 -0.27 -6.19
C VAL A 44 -6.28 0.68 -5.43
N VAL A 45 -5.17 0.14 -4.94
CA VAL A 45 -4.06 0.96 -4.43
C VAL A 45 -2.94 0.95 -5.47
N VAL A 46 -2.63 2.13 -6.01
CA VAL A 46 -1.46 2.36 -6.87
C VAL A 46 -0.31 2.77 -5.95
N GLN A 47 0.77 1.98 -5.96
CA GLN A 47 1.88 2.16 -5.04
C GLN A 47 3.16 2.56 -5.75
N ILE A 48 4.01 3.33 -5.07
CA ILE A 48 5.40 3.54 -5.47
C ILE A 48 6.30 3.17 -4.30
N ALA A 49 7.08 2.11 -4.47
CA ALA A 49 8.10 1.72 -3.50
C ALA A 49 9.32 2.65 -3.56
N GLU A 50 9.89 2.99 -2.40
CA GLU A 50 11.10 3.82 -2.31
C GLU A 50 12.27 3.22 -3.12
N VAL A 51 12.38 1.89 -3.15
CA VAL A 51 13.38 1.16 -3.96
C VAL A 51 13.23 1.38 -5.48
N HIS A 52 12.06 1.84 -5.95
CA HIS A 52 11.77 2.11 -7.34
C HIS A 52 12.05 3.55 -7.77
N PHE A 53 12.45 4.44 -6.87
CA PHE A 53 12.77 5.84 -7.21
C PHE A 53 13.94 5.98 -8.20
N LYS A 54 14.75 4.93 -8.36
CA LYS A 54 15.80 4.87 -9.40
C LYS A 54 15.25 4.70 -10.83
N TYR A 55 13.99 4.27 -10.98
CA TYR A 55 13.34 4.07 -12.27
C TYR A 55 12.48 5.26 -12.69
N MET A 56 12.03 6.06 -11.73
CA MET A 56 11.09 7.16 -11.94
C MET A 56 11.26 8.23 -10.85
N ASP A 57 11.15 9.50 -11.26
CA ASP A 57 11.09 10.61 -10.32
C ASP A 57 9.66 10.75 -9.77
N ILE A 58 9.51 10.84 -8.45
CA ILE A 58 8.19 10.84 -7.82
C ILE A 58 7.43 12.15 -8.04
N GLU A 59 8.15 13.28 -8.13
CA GLU A 59 7.58 14.58 -8.42
C GLU A 59 7.07 14.65 -9.87
N GLU A 60 7.69 13.91 -10.79
CA GLU A 60 7.25 13.85 -12.19
C GLU A 60 6.08 12.88 -12.42
N ILE A 61 6.13 11.68 -11.83
CA ILE A 61 5.09 10.67 -12.08
C ILE A 61 3.80 10.94 -11.30
N THR A 62 3.89 11.45 -10.07
CA THR A 62 2.72 11.56 -9.19
C THR A 62 1.62 12.47 -9.77
N PRO A 63 1.93 13.64 -10.39
CA PRO A 63 0.92 14.43 -11.10
C PRO A 63 0.20 13.63 -12.20
N THR A 64 0.92 12.76 -12.91
CA THR A 64 0.32 11.88 -13.94
C THR A 64 -0.60 10.84 -13.32
N ILE A 65 -0.15 10.18 -12.23
CA ILE A 65 -0.98 9.21 -11.49
C ILE A 65 -2.25 9.89 -10.98
N LYS A 66 -2.13 11.08 -10.36
CA LYS A 66 -3.28 11.86 -9.87
C LYS A 66 -4.26 12.18 -11.00
N HIS A 67 -3.77 12.69 -12.13
CA HIS A 67 -4.62 13.00 -13.28
C HIS A 67 -5.40 11.77 -13.79
N MET A 68 -4.73 10.62 -13.88
CA MET A 68 -5.38 9.38 -14.31
C MET A 68 -6.32 8.82 -13.25
N ALA A 69 -5.92 8.86 -11.98
CA ALA A 69 -6.72 8.46 -10.84
C ALA A 69 -8.00 9.28 -10.79
N ASP A 70 -7.97 10.60 -10.94
CA ASP A 70 -9.16 11.47 -10.93
C ASP A 70 -10.18 11.09 -11.99
N ARG A 71 -9.71 10.71 -13.18
CA ARG A 71 -10.54 10.26 -14.30
C ARG A 71 -11.06 8.83 -14.15
N ALA A 72 -10.46 8.03 -13.26
CA ALA A 72 -10.88 6.65 -13.03
C ALA A 72 -12.31 6.59 -12.47
N SER A 73 -13.07 5.62 -12.98
CA SER A 73 -14.45 5.30 -12.59
C SER A 73 -14.56 4.49 -11.28
N VAL A 74 -13.42 4.11 -10.70
CA VAL A 74 -13.30 3.39 -9.43
C VAL A 74 -12.46 4.20 -8.41
N PRO A 75 -12.57 3.91 -7.11
CA PRO A 75 -11.72 4.53 -6.09
C PRO A 75 -10.25 4.11 -6.25
N VAL A 76 -9.34 5.09 -6.25
CA VAL A 76 -7.89 4.89 -6.34
C VAL A 76 -7.22 5.51 -5.13
N VAL A 77 -6.35 4.75 -4.48
CA VAL A 77 -5.41 5.25 -3.45
C VAL A 77 -4.03 5.39 -4.08
N ILE A 78 -3.30 6.47 -3.78
CA ILE A 78 -1.88 6.61 -4.14
C ILE A 78 -1.06 6.45 -2.87
N SER A 79 -0.23 5.42 -2.79
CA SER A 79 0.49 5.04 -1.58
C SER A 79 2.01 4.98 -1.76
N LEU A 80 2.75 5.51 -0.79
CA LEU A 80 4.19 5.27 -0.66
C LEU A 80 4.36 3.88 -0.05
N ASP A 81 5.24 3.08 -0.64
CA ASP A 81 5.53 1.71 -0.20
C ASP A 81 6.96 1.64 0.35
N HIS A 82 7.14 1.07 1.53
CA HIS A 82 8.40 0.99 2.28
C HIS A 82 9.16 2.32 2.43
N GLY A 83 8.50 3.36 2.94
CA GLY A 83 9.19 4.60 3.29
C GLY A 83 10.13 4.40 4.48
N GLU A 84 11.43 4.57 4.29
CA GLU A 84 12.44 4.31 5.34
C GLU A 84 12.76 5.56 6.19
N SER A 85 12.30 6.75 5.76
CA SER A 85 12.58 8.00 6.48
C SER A 85 11.38 8.96 6.50
N VAL A 86 11.30 9.75 7.58
CA VAL A 86 10.33 10.85 7.70
C VAL A 86 10.47 11.83 6.52
N GLY A 87 11.70 12.08 6.05
CA GLY A 87 11.95 12.93 4.89
C GLY A 87 11.30 12.39 3.61
N THR A 88 11.45 11.09 3.33
CA THR A 88 10.77 10.45 2.20
C THR A 88 9.25 10.52 2.33
N ILE A 89 8.72 10.31 3.53
CA ILE A 89 7.28 10.38 3.80
C ILE A 89 6.72 11.78 3.54
N VAL A 90 7.37 12.81 4.09
CA VAL A 90 6.95 14.21 3.86
C VAL A 90 7.04 14.56 2.38
N ARG A 91 8.07 14.08 1.66
CA ARG A 91 8.20 14.26 0.22
C ARG A 91 7.02 13.63 -0.54
N ALA A 92 6.62 12.40 -0.19
CA ALA A 92 5.45 11.74 -0.79
C ALA A 92 4.15 12.48 -0.50
N ILE A 93 3.93 12.92 0.75
CA ILE A 93 2.77 13.74 1.13
C ILE A 93 2.71 15.01 0.28
N ARG A 94 3.84 15.72 0.10
CA ARG A 94 3.91 16.91 -0.77
C ARG A 94 3.57 16.62 -2.23
N CYS A 95 3.91 15.44 -2.74
CA CYS A 95 3.54 15.02 -4.10
C CYS A 95 2.03 14.73 -4.25
N GLY A 96 1.28 14.64 -3.14
CA GLY A 96 -0.16 14.41 -3.13
C GLY A 96 -0.56 12.95 -3.02
N PHE A 97 0.27 12.14 -2.35
CA PHE A 97 -0.10 10.79 -1.93
C PHE A 97 -1.23 10.83 -0.91
N THR A 98 -2.16 9.88 -0.98
CA THR A 98 -3.26 9.72 0.00
C THR A 98 -3.00 8.65 1.05
N ALA A 99 -1.89 7.94 0.92
CA ALA A 99 -1.37 7.07 1.95
C ALA A 99 0.16 7.03 1.94
N VAL A 100 0.73 6.78 3.11
CA VAL A 100 2.16 6.56 3.25
C VAL A 100 2.39 5.35 4.15
N MET A 101 3.40 4.55 3.82
CA MET A 101 3.88 3.50 4.69
C MET A 101 5.23 3.92 5.31
N PHE A 102 5.34 3.83 6.63
CA PHE A 102 6.65 3.87 7.30
C PHE A 102 7.12 2.45 7.62
N ASP A 103 8.28 2.08 7.10
CA ASP A 103 8.91 0.79 7.36
C ASP A 103 9.95 0.92 8.48
N GLY A 104 9.46 0.85 9.72
CA GLY A 104 10.29 0.77 10.93
C GLY A 104 10.62 -0.67 11.35
N SER A 105 10.37 -1.69 10.52
CA SER A 105 10.48 -3.13 10.86
C SER A 105 11.86 -3.56 11.36
N LYS A 106 12.91 -2.82 10.97
CA LYS A 106 14.32 -3.08 11.33
C LYS A 106 14.72 -2.42 12.65
N LEU A 107 13.88 -1.54 13.20
CA LEU A 107 14.14 -0.81 14.44
C LEU A 107 13.71 -1.63 15.66
N PRO A 108 14.30 -1.38 16.84
CA PRO A 108 13.73 -1.83 18.11
C PRO A 108 12.27 -1.37 18.27
N PHE A 109 11.46 -2.13 19.00
CA PHE A 109 10.02 -1.89 19.13
C PHE A 109 9.68 -0.46 19.55
N GLU A 110 10.35 0.05 20.59
CA GLU A 110 10.09 1.40 21.13
C GLU A 110 10.45 2.50 20.13
N GLU A 111 11.52 2.32 19.36
CA GLU A 111 11.96 3.27 18.33
C GLU A 111 11.02 3.24 17.12
N ASN A 112 10.57 2.04 16.71
CA ASN A 112 9.54 1.89 15.68
C ASN A 112 8.24 2.60 16.08
N VAL A 113 7.80 2.42 17.33
CA VAL A 113 6.62 3.11 17.86
C VAL A 113 6.80 4.62 17.83
N GLU A 114 7.94 5.15 18.28
CA GLU A 114 8.20 6.59 18.31
C GLU A 114 8.18 7.22 16.91
N GLN A 115 8.88 6.60 15.96
CA GLN A 115 8.97 7.10 14.59
C GLN A 115 7.63 6.96 13.85
N THR A 116 6.95 5.82 14.01
CA THR A 116 5.62 5.62 13.43
C THR A 116 4.63 6.64 13.97
N LYS A 117 4.62 6.91 15.28
CA LYS A 117 3.75 7.92 15.89
C LYS A 117 4.00 9.32 15.32
N LEU A 118 5.26 9.70 15.11
CA LEU A 118 5.63 10.97 14.46
C LEU A 118 5.06 11.04 13.03
N VAL A 119 5.22 9.97 12.26
CA VAL A 119 4.66 9.86 10.90
C VAL A 119 3.14 10.00 10.91
N VAL A 120 2.45 9.28 11.80
CA VAL A 120 0.99 9.35 11.99
C VAL A 120 0.56 10.79 12.28
N GLN A 121 1.21 11.47 13.22
CA GLN A 121 0.87 12.86 13.56
C GLN A 121 1.03 13.82 12.36
N ILE A 122 2.09 13.66 11.57
CA ILE A 122 2.32 14.48 10.37
C ILE A 122 1.26 14.19 9.31
N ALA A 123 1.06 12.93 8.95
CA ALA A 123 0.17 12.52 7.87
C ALA A 123 -1.30 12.84 8.20
N HIS A 124 -1.76 12.56 9.43
CA HIS A 124 -3.12 12.84 9.86
C HIS A 124 -3.43 14.34 9.92
N SER A 125 -2.45 15.21 10.16
CA SER A 125 -2.65 16.67 10.13
C SER A 125 -3.12 17.20 8.75
N VAL A 126 -2.80 16.46 7.69
CA VAL A 126 -3.16 16.75 6.30
C VAL A 126 -4.09 15.71 5.69
N GLY A 127 -4.67 14.83 6.52
CA GLY A 127 -5.67 13.85 6.12
C GLY A 127 -5.15 12.69 5.28
N VAL A 128 -3.87 12.33 5.38
CA VAL A 128 -3.24 11.20 4.70
C VAL A 128 -3.20 9.98 5.63
N SER A 129 -3.57 8.80 5.12
CA SER A 129 -3.53 7.55 5.90
C SER A 129 -2.11 7.01 6.10
N VAL A 130 -1.88 6.30 7.20
CA VAL A 130 -0.59 5.69 7.51
C VAL A 130 -0.69 4.17 7.68
N GLU A 131 0.16 3.46 6.94
CA GLU A 131 0.50 2.07 7.16
C GLU A 131 1.85 1.97 7.90
N ALA A 132 2.01 0.99 8.78
CA ALA A 132 3.32 0.67 9.34
C ALA A 132 3.50 -0.84 9.49
N GLU A 133 4.76 -1.29 9.61
CA GLU A 133 5.11 -2.70 9.73
C GLU A 133 5.59 -3.05 11.15
N LEU A 134 5.07 -4.18 11.66
CA LEU A 134 5.57 -4.82 12.86
C LEU A 134 5.96 -6.27 12.55
N GLY A 135 7.11 -6.71 13.06
CA GLY A 135 7.80 -7.89 12.53
C GLY A 135 8.68 -7.48 11.34
N ARG A 136 9.23 -8.46 10.62
CA ARG A 136 10.08 -8.20 9.46
C ARG A 136 9.83 -9.23 8.35
N VAL A 137 9.42 -8.73 7.19
CA VAL A 137 9.29 -9.54 5.97
C VAL A 137 10.67 -9.71 5.31
N GLY A 138 11.04 -10.95 4.98
CA GLY A 138 12.33 -11.23 4.35
C GLY A 138 12.34 -10.93 2.85
N GLY A 139 13.48 -10.54 2.27
CA GLY A 139 13.64 -10.32 0.82
C GLY A 139 13.61 -8.85 0.40
N SER A 140 13.47 -8.57 -0.89
CA SER A 140 13.28 -7.23 -1.46
C SER A 140 12.40 -7.31 -2.72
N GLU A 141 11.66 -6.23 -3.03
CA GLU A 141 10.80 -6.19 -4.21
C GLU A 141 11.61 -6.34 -5.52
N GLY A 142 11.11 -7.19 -6.41
CA GLY A 142 11.74 -7.43 -7.72
C GLY A 142 13.04 -8.24 -7.70
N THR A 143 13.45 -8.83 -6.57
CA THR A 143 14.65 -9.69 -6.47
C THR A 143 14.32 -11.18 -6.35
N GLU A 144 15.35 -12.04 -6.39
CA GLU A 144 15.22 -13.42 -5.87
C GLU A 144 14.83 -13.32 -4.39
N GLY A 145 13.77 -14.04 -3.98
CA GLY A 145 13.14 -13.77 -2.69
C GLY A 145 13.93 -14.24 -1.47
N GLY A 146 13.38 -13.90 -0.31
CA GLY A 146 13.96 -14.21 1.00
C GLY A 146 13.62 -15.60 1.53
N VAL A 147 14.15 -15.89 2.73
CA VAL A 147 13.70 -17.01 3.57
C VAL A 147 12.94 -16.41 4.74
N ALA A 148 11.71 -16.87 4.96
CA ALA A 148 10.95 -16.52 6.14
C ALA A 148 11.61 -17.11 7.39
N ARG A 149 11.80 -16.29 8.42
CA ARG A 149 12.36 -16.71 9.70
C ARG A 149 11.36 -16.38 10.80
N GLU A 150 11.00 -17.38 11.59
CA GLU A 150 9.96 -17.25 12.63
C GLU A 150 10.32 -16.19 13.69
N GLU A 151 11.61 -15.99 13.94
CA GLU A 151 12.15 -14.92 14.81
C GLU A 151 11.80 -13.49 14.34
N PHE A 152 11.38 -13.34 13.08
CA PHE A 152 10.94 -12.07 12.49
C PHE A 152 9.42 -11.95 12.39
N PHE A 153 8.66 -12.97 12.79
CA PHE A 153 7.21 -12.91 12.70
C PHE A 153 6.65 -11.94 13.74
N THR A 154 5.56 -11.28 13.37
CA THR A 154 4.88 -10.33 14.25
C THR A 154 4.41 -11.04 15.51
N ASP A 155 4.73 -10.49 16.68
CA ASP A 155 4.20 -10.94 17.96
C ASP A 155 2.74 -10.45 18.12
N PRO A 156 1.74 -11.36 18.24
CA PRO A 156 0.35 -10.96 18.47
C PRO A 156 0.13 -10.09 19.70
N ASP A 157 0.91 -10.29 20.76
CA ASP A 157 0.76 -9.54 22.01
C ASP A 157 1.24 -8.09 21.84
N GLN A 158 2.26 -7.88 21.00
CA GLN A 158 2.76 -6.54 20.68
C GLN A 158 1.91 -5.79 19.65
N ALA A 159 1.17 -6.50 18.78
CA ALA A 159 0.42 -5.88 17.69
C ALA A 159 -0.63 -4.85 18.18
N GLY A 160 -1.45 -5.23 19.17
CA GLY A 160 -2.45 -4.33 19.75
C GLY A 160 -1.82 -3.14 20.48
N GLU A 161 -0.70 -3.35 21.17
CA GLU A 161 0.05 -2.26 21.80
C GLU A 161 0.63 -1.30 20.77
N PHE A 162 1.24 -1.81 19.70
CA PHE A 162 1.81 -1.02 18.62
C PHE A 162 0.75 -0.13 17.96
N VAL A 163 -0.42 -0.68 17.63
CA VAL A 163 -1.55 0.08 17.07
C VAL A 163 -2.01 1.17 18.05
N ARG A 164 -2.22 0.83 19.32
CA ARG A 164 -2.67 1.78 20.35
C ARG A 164 -1.69 2.93 20.56
N MET A 165 -0.39 2.66 20.55
CA MET A 165 0.65 3.66 20.80
C MET A 165 0.91 4.58 19.60
N THR A 166 0.72 4.06 18.39
CA THR A 166 1.04 4.78 17.15
C THR A 166 -0.17 5.50 16.56
N GLY A 167 -1.36 4.91 16.62
CA GLY A 167 -2.57 5.44 15.98
C GLY A 167 -2.61 5.25 14.46
N LEU A 168 -1.86 4.28 13.92
CA LEU A 168 -1.83 3.95 12.49
C LEU A 168 -3.19 3.47 11.95
N ASP A 169 -3.37 3.52 10.63
CA ASP A 169 -4.62 3.14 9.95
C ASP A 169 -4.63 1.69 9.46
N ALA A 170 -3.45 1.12 9.17
CA ALA A 170 -3.30 -0.27 8.73
C ALA A 170 -1.96 -0.87 9.20
N LEU A 171 -1.96 -2.15 9.56
CA LEU A 171 -0.79 -2.84 10.09
C LEU A 171 -0.28 -3.92 9.11
N ALA A 172 0.93 -3.74 8.59
CA ALA A 172 1.65 -4.78 7.88
C ALA A 172 2.26 -5.79 8.87
N VAL A 173 2.08 -7.08 8.56
CA VAL A 173 2.46 -8.18 9.45
C VAL A 173 3.34 -9.19 8.73
N ALA A 174 4.27 -9.77 9.49
CA ALA A 174 5.12 -10.87 9.09
C ALA A 174 4.58 -12.18 9.68
N ILE A 175 4.05 -13.04 8.81
CA ILE A 175 3.45 -14.33 9.18
C ILE A 175 4.01 -15.50 8.37
N GLY A 176 5.23 -15.35 7.83
CA GLY A 176 5.83 -16.32 6.91
C GLY A 176 5.85 -15.86 5.45
N ASN A 177 5.37 -14.66 5.17
CA ASN A 177 5.51 -13.98 3.88
C ASN A 177 6.93 -13.45 3.63
N VAL A 178 7.28 -13.34 2.35
CA VAL A 178 8.57 -12.81 1.87
C VAL A 178 8.37 -11.95 0.62
N HIS A 179 9.19 -10.92 0.43
CA HIS A 179 9.28 -10.23 -0.85
C HIS A 179 10.03 -11.09 -1.88
N GLY A 180 9.63 -10.93 -3.15
CA GLY A 180 10.14 -11.75 -4.25
C GLY A 180 9.54 -13.17 -4.25
N PHE A 181 10.22 -14.12 -4.89
CA PHE A 181 9.77 -15.52 -4.93
C PHE A 181 10.31 -16.32 -3.75
N TYR A 182 9.45 -17.11 -3.13
CA TYR A 182 9.82 -18.04 -2.07
C TYR A 182 10.92 -19.00 -2.50
N LYS A 183 11.90 -19.21 -1.61
CA LYS A 183 12.82 -20.35 -1.66
C LYS A 183 12.15 -21.54 -0.96
N GLY A 184 11.22 -22.20 -1.66
CA GLY A 184 10.41 -23.31 -1.14
C GLY A 184 8.91 -23.01 -1.17
N GLU A 185 8.12 -23.83 -0.48
CA GLU A 185 6.67 -23.60 -0.36
C GLU A 185 6.38 -22.49 0.66
N PRO A 186 5.53 -21.50 0.31
CA PRO A 186 4.99 -20.55 1.27
C PRO A 186 4.31 -21.27 2.43
N LYS A 187 4.60 -20.84 3.67
CA LYS A 187 3.95 -21.35 4.88
C LYS A 187 3.51 -20.18 5.73
N LEU A 188 2.26 -19.76 5.54
CA LEU A 188 1.67 -18.70 6.34
C LEU A 188 1.17 -19.24 7.68
N ASP A 189 1.54 -18.55 8.75
CA ASP A 189 1.10 -18.83 10.12
C ASP A 189 -0.29 -18.19 10.34
N PHE A 190 -1.33 -18.94 9.97
CA PHE A 190 -2.72 -18.48 10.07
C PHE A 190 -3.24 -18.38 11.51
N GLU A 191 -2.70 -19.15 12.45
CA GLU A 191 -3.09 -19.03 13.86
C GLU A 191 -2.52 -17.76 14.47
N ARG A 192 -1.27 -17.42 14.15
CA ARG A 192 -0.69 -16.10 14.47
C ARG A 192 -1.47 -14.96 13.83
N LEU A 193 -1.82 -15.07 12.55
CA LEU A 193 -2.62 -14.04 11.87
C LEU A 193 -3.96 -13.81 12.58
N ARG A 194 -4.65 -14.88 12.98
CA ARG A 194 -5.90 -14.80 13.75
C ARG A 194 -5.67 -14.05 15.08
N ALA A 195 -4.63 -14.40 15.82
CA ALA A 195 -4.30 -13.76 17.09
C ALA A 195 -3.95 -12.27 16.92
N ILE A 196 -3.20 -11.92 15.87
CA ILE A 196 -2.89 -10.52 15.54
C ILE A 196 -4.16 -9.75 15.23
N ARG A 197 -5.05 -10.29 14.39
CA ARG A 197 -6.34 -9.65 14.06
C ARG A 197 -7.14 -9.33 15.32
N ASP A 198 -7.23 -10.29 16.24
CA ASP A 198 -8.01 -10.14 17.47
C ASP A 198 -7.41 -9.11 18.44
N SER A 199 -6.09 -8.89 18.36
CA SER A 199 -5.33 -7.92 19.18
C SER A 199 -5.28 -6.51 18.57
N ALA A 200 -5.03 -6.40 17.26
CA ALA A 200 -4.72 -5.15 16.56
C ALA A 200 -5.94 -4.27 16.32
N GLY A 201 -7.10 -4.85 16.00
CA GLY A 201 -8.35 -4.10 15.79
C GLY A 201 -8.39 -3.17 14.56
N VAL A 202 -7.38 -3.24 13.67
CA VAL A 202 -7.27 -2.47 12.43
C VAL A 202 -7.13 -3.40 11.22
N PRO A 203 -7.39 -2.94 9.97
CA PRO A 203 -7.12 -3.70 8.78
C PRO A 203 -5.66 -4.16 8.71
N LEU A 204 -5.44 -5.45 8.41
CA LEU A 204 -4.09 -6.03 8.29
C LEU A 204 -3.62 -6.03 6.83
N VAL A 205 -2.31 -5.94 6.65
CA VAL A 205 -1.67 -5.86 5.33
C VAL A 205 -0.69 -7.01 5.14
N LEU A 206 -0.78 -7.68 3.99
CA LEU A 206 0.12 -8.75 3.59
C LEU A 206 1.11 -8.23 2.54
N HIS A 207 2.37 -8.11 2.94
CA HIS A 207 3.46 -7.80 2.02
C HIS A 207 3.98 -9.05 1.32
N GLY A 208 4.63 -8.90 0.16
CA GLY A 208 5.27 -10.02 -0.51
C GLY A 208 4.30 -11.11 -0.98
N GLY A 209 3.24 -10.74 -1.70
CA GLY A 209 2.22 -11.69 -2.16
C GLY A 209 2.67 -12.67 -3.26
N SER A 210 3.79 -12.42 -3.94
CA SER A 210 4.17 -13.21 -5.12
C SER A 210 4.47 -14.68 -4.77
N GLY A 211 3.85 -15.61 -5.50
CA GLY A 211 4.01 -17.05 -5.28
C GLY A 211 3.19 -17.65 -4.13
N ILE A 212 2.39 -16.86 -3.39
CA ILE A 212 1.42 -17.38 -2.42
C ILE A 212 0.25 -18.03 -3.19
N PRO A 213 -0.19 -19.26 -2.82
CA PRO A 213 -1.35 -19.90 -3.45
C PRO A 213 -2.64 -19.10 -3.27
N ASP A 214 -3.53 -19.15 -4.27
CA ASP A 214 -4.82 -18.46 -4.23
C ASP A 214 -5.66 -18.80 -2.99
N ASP A 215 -5.62 -20.07 -2.54
CA ASP A 215 -6.37 -20.50 -1.35
C ASP A 215 -5.78 -19.92 -0.05
N ASP A 216 -4.47 -19.72 0.00
CA ASP A 216 -3.81 -19.08 1.13
C ASP A 216 -4.14 -17.59 1.19
N PHE A 217 -4.23 -16.90 0.04
CA PHE A 217 -4.75 -15.53 -0.02
C PHE A 217 -6.17 -15.46 0.51
N ARG A 218 -7.09 -16.30 0.02
CA ARG A 218 -8.49 -16.31 0.47
C ARG A 218 -8.59 -16.57 1.97
N LYS A 219 -7.79 -17.49 2.50
CA LYS A 219 -7.73 -17.78 3.93
C LYS A 219 -7.19 -16.61 4.74
N ALA A 220 -6.13 -15.95 4.29
CA ALA A 220 -5.56 -14.78 4.94
C ALA A 220 -6.57 -13.61 4.99
N ILE A 221 -7.32 -13.42 3.90
CA ILE A 221 -8.38 -12.39 3.81
C ILE A 221 -9.49 -12.64 4.83
N GLN A 222 -9.95 -13.89 4.96
CA GLN A 222 -10.93 -14.27 5.99
C GLN A 222 -10.43 -14.04 7.43
N LEU A 223 -9.11 -13.96 7.60
CA LEU A 223 -8.42 -13.71 8.87
C LEU A 223 -8.00 -12.25 9.04
N GLY A 224 -8.48 -11.33 8.21
CA GLY A 224 -8.34 -9.89 8.42
C GLY A 224 -7.35 -9.17 7.52
N ILE A 225 -6.69 -9.87 6.58
CA ILE A 225 -5.92 -9.20 5.52
C ILE A 225 -6.88 -8.43 4.61
N ALA A 226 -6.70 -7.12 4.56
CA ALA A 226 -7.51 -6.19 3.76
C ALA A 226 -6.71 -5.53 2.62
N LYS A 227 -5.38 -5.62 2.64
CA LYS A 227 -4.48 -5.11 1.59
C LYS A 227 -3.40 -6.13 1.28
N ILE A 228 -3.09 -6.32 0.00
CA ILE A 228 -2.06 -7.26 -0.46
C ILE A 228 -1.10 -6.53 -1.40
N ASN A 229 0.19 -6.45 -1.04
CA ASN A 229 1.22 -5.87 -1.91
C ASN A 229 1.62 -6.86 -3.01
N TYR A 230 1.71 -6.36 -4.24
CA TYR A 230 1.95 -7.19 -5.40
C TYR A 230 2.78 -6.47 -6.48
N PHE A 231 3.92 -7.06 -6.85
CA PHE A 231 4.79 -6.50 -7.89
C PHE A 231 5.56 -7.56 -8.66
N THR A 232 6.29 -8.42 -7.96
CA THR A 232 7.31 -9.28 -8.58
C THR A 232 6.72 -10.22 -9.66
N GLU A 233 5.59 -10.87 -9.41
CA GLU A 233 4.94 -11.74 -10.41
C GLU A 233 4.37 -10.95 -11.60
N MET A 234 3.77 -9.79 -11.35
CA MET A 234 3.28 -8.87 -12.39
C MET A 234 4.39 -8.42 -13.34
N SER A 235 5.53 -7.99 -12.78
CA SER A 235 6.72 -7.62 -13.55
C SER A 235 7.25 -8.76 -14.41
N ARG A 236 7.32 -9.99 -13.84
CA ARG A 236 7.78 -11.16 -14.59
C ARG A 236 6.84 -11.59 -15.71
N LYS A 237 5.53 -11.53 -15.51
CA LYS A 237 4.55 -11.83 -16.58
C LYS A 237 4.68 -10.85 -17.74
N ALA A 238 4.94 -9.57 -17.45
CA ALA A 238 5.25 -8.57 -18.48
C ALA A 238 6.53 -8.94 -19.26
N VAL A 239 7.62 -9.28 -18.56
CA VAL A 239 8.89 -9.71 -19.17
C VAL A 239 8.72 -10.98 -20.00
N GLN A 240 7.98 -11.96 -19.50
CA GLN A 240 7.69 -13.20 -20.22
C GLN A 240 6.94 -12.89 -21.52
N ARG A 241 5.92 -12.03 -21.45
CA ARG A 241 5.15 -11.63 -22.63
C ARG A 241 6.02 -10.96 -23.69
N VAL A 242 6.90 -10.04 -23.27
CA VAL A 242 7.87 -9.40 -24.16
C VAL A 242 8.79 -10.44 -24.83
N ARG A 243 9.30 -11.42 -24.07
CA ARG A 243 10.12 -12.52 -24.63
C ARG A 243 9.38 -13.35 -25.66
N GLU A 244 8.11 -13.69 -25.41
CA GLU A 244 7.28 -14.44 -26.35
C GLU A 244 7.06 -13.68 -27.67
N VAL A 245 6.84 -12.36 -27.59
CA VAL A 245 6.65 -11.51 -28.77
C VAL A 245 7.95 -11.40 -29.57
N LEU A 246 9.09 -11.23 -28.89
CA LEU A 246 10.41 -11.19 -29.52
C LEU A 246 10.83 -12.52 -30.14
N GLY A 247 10.32 -13.65 -29.64
CA GLY A 247 10.55 -14.98 -30.23
C GLY A 247 9.83 -15.23 -31.55
N ARG A 248 8.96 -14.31 -32.00
CA ARG A 248 8.29 -14.35 -33.31
C ARG A 248 9.19 -13.69 -34.38
N ASP A 249 8.69 -13.46 -35.59
CA ASP A 249 9.43 -12.68 -36.60
C ASP A 249 9.60 -11.23 -36.14
N SER A 250 10.72 -10.97 -35.48
CA SER A 250 11.04 -9.72 -34.79
C SER A 250 11.41 -8.58 -35.72
N ARG A 251 11.51 -8.81 -37.03
CA ARG A 251 11.88 -7.78 -38.03
C ARG A 251 10.87 -6.64 -38.15
N ILE A 252 9.66 -6.83 -37.62
CA ILE A 252 8.56 -5.86 -37.69
C ILE A 252 8.07 -5.40 -36.31
N VAL A 253 8.66 -5.88 -35.21
CA VAL A 253 8.19 -5.57 -33.85
C VAL A 253 8.93 -4.34 -33.33
N GLY A 254 8.20 -3.24 -33.13
CA GLY A 254 8.74 -2.02 -32.53
C GLY A 254 8.64 -2.03 -31.00
N LEU A 255 9.33 -1.09 -30.36
CA LEU A 255 9.29 -0.93 -28.91
C LEU A 255 7.86 -0.64 -28.40
N GLN A 256 7.09 0.16 -29.15
CA GLN A 256 5.70 0.48 -28.82
C GLN A 256 4.82 -0.77 -28.78
N ASP A 257 5.08 -1.77 -29.63
CA ASP A 257 4.33 -3.03 -29.65
C ASP A 257 4.68 -3.86 -28.41
N LEU A 258 5.96 -3.88 -28.02
CA LEU A 258 6.41 -4.55 -26.79
C LEU A 258 5.81 -3.91 -25.53
N MET A 259 5.73 -2.57 -25.49
CA MET A 259 5.13 -1.86 -24.36
C MET A 259 3.63 -2.13 -24.25
N LEU A 260 2.92 -2.17 -25.38
CA LEU A 260 1.50 -2.53 -25.39
C LEU A 260 1.26 -3.97 -24.90
N GLU A 261 2.10 -4.90 -25.34
CA GLU A 261 2.03 -6.31 -24.92
C GLU A 261 2.38 -6.49 -23.45
N ALA A 262 3.39 -5.76 -22.94
CA ALA A 262 3.71 -5.73 -21.51
C ALA A 262 2.54 -5.17 -20.68
N LYS A 263 1.96 -4.05 -21.10
CA LYS A 263 0.76 -3.44 -20.48
C LYS A 263 -0.40 -4.43 -20.40
N GLU A 264 -0.65 -5.16 -21.49
CA GLU A 264 -1.73 -6.15 -21.56
C GLU A 264 -1.50 -7.34 -20.64
N ALA A 265 -0.25 -7.81 -20.51
CA ALA A 265 0.10 -8.86 -19.56
C ALA A 265 -0.08 -8.40 -18.10
N ILE A 266 0.33 -7.17 -17.79
CA ILE A 266 0.12 -6.55 -16.48
C ILE A 266 -1.37 -6.46 -16.16
N ARG A 267 -2.17 -5.94 -17.09
CA ARG A 267 -3.63 -5.82 -16.92
C ARG A 267 -4.27 -7.16 -16.60
N LYS A 268 -3.99 -8.20 -17.39
CA LYS A 268 -4.54 -9.56 -17.14
C LYS A 268 -4.16 -10.07 -15.77
N GLU A 269 -2.91 -9.85 -15.37
CA GLU A 269 -2.46 -10.28 -14.04
C GLU A 269 -3.20 -9.57 -12.92
N VAL A 270 -3.36 -8.26 -13.03
CA VAL A 270 -4.09 -7.46 -12.04
C VAL A 270 -5.55 -7.88 -11.98
N GLU A 271 -6.19 -8.20 -13.12
CA GLU A 271 -7.55 -8.74 -13.16
C GLU A 271 -7.67 -10.08 -12.42
N ASP A 272 -6.75 -11.00 -12.68
CA ASP A 272 -6.72 -12.31 -12.01
C ASP A 272 -6.52 -12.13 -10.49
N ARG A 273 -5.63 -11.24 -10.05
CA ARG A 273 -5.43 -10.94 -8.63
C ARG A 273 -6.64 -10.27 -7.98
N ILE A 274 -7.30 -9.32 -8.65
CA ILE A 274 -8.54 -8.71 -8.16
C ILE A 274 -9.64 -9.76 -7.91
N GLN A 275 -9.75 -10.76 -8.79
CA GLN A 275 -10.69 -11.87 -8.62
C GLN A 275 -10.34 -12.74 -7.42
N VAL A 276 -9.06 -13.11 -7.26
CA VAL A 276 -8.58 -13.89 -6.11
C VAL A 276 -8.78 -13.16 -4.78
N PHE A 277 -8.50 -11.85 -4.76
CA PHE A 277 -8.63 -11.01 -3.56
C PHE A 277 -10.09 -10.66 -3.21
N GLY A 278 -11.04 -10.99 -4.09
CA GLY A 278 -12.47 -10.81 -3.85
C GLY A 278 -12.97 -9.38 -4.00
N SER A 279 -12.17 -8.48 -4.59
CA SER A 279 -12.54 -7.07 -4.77
C SER A 279 -13.28 -6.78 -6.09
N ALA A 280 -13.40 -7.78 -6.97
CA ALA A 280 -14.14 -7.66 -8.22
C ALA A 280 -15.64 -7.35 -8.00
N GLY A 281 -16.17 -6.39 -8.75
CA GLY A 281 -17.57 -5.98 -8.71
C GLY A 281 -17.97 -5.25 -7.42
N ILE A 282 -17.03 -4.92 -6.52
CA ILE A 282 -17.35 -4.18 -5.29
C ILE A 282 -17.93 -2.79 -5.63
N CYS A 283 -17.50 -2.17 -6.72
CA CYS A 283 -18.04 -0.90 -7.21
C CYS A 283 -19.32 -1.03 -8.06
N ASP A 284 -19.87 -2.24 -8.26
CA ASP A 284 -21.24 -2.44 -8.80
C ASP A 284 -22.31 -2.35 -7.72
N ARG A 285 -21.96 -2.70 -6.48
CA ARG A 285 -22.89 -2.77 -5.37
C ARG A 285 -23.09 -1.36 -4.81
N ARG A 286 -24.33 -0.98 -4.54
CA ARG A 286 -24.60 0.15 -3.62
C ARG A 286 -24.01 -0.28 -2.28
N SER A 287 -22.88 0.30 -1.95
CA SER A 287 -22.22 0.11 -0.67
C SER A 287 -22.46 1.37 0.17
N ASP A 288 -22.09 1.39 1.44
CA ASP A 288 -22.05 2.62 2.22
C ASP A 288 -20.68 3.24 2.09
N LEU A 289 -20.02 3.04 0.95
CA LEU A 289 -18.60 3.18 0.81
C LEU A 289 -18.23 3.67 -0.67
N CYS A 290 -18.77 4.77 -1.31
CA CYS A 290 -18.27 5.47 -2.55
C CYS A 290 -18.88 6.88 -2.91
N ALA A 291 -18.16 7.99 -2.68
CA ALA A 291 -18.63 9.38 -2.90
C ALA A 291 -19.01 9.79 -4.35
N VAL A 292 -18.66 9.01 -5.38
CA VAL A 292 -18.85 9.41 -6.80
C VAL A 292 -20.04 8.74 -7.49
N CYS A 293 -20.60 7.65 -6.94
CA CYS A 293 -21.73 6.95 -7.57
C CYS A 293 -23.13 7.44 -7.13
N ARG A 294 -23.22 8.51 -6.33
CA ARG A 294 -24.48 9.10 -5.81
C ARG A 294 -25.35 8.11 -5.01
N GLY A 295 -24.76 7.42 -4.04
CA GLY A 295 -25.54 6.65 -3.06
C GLY A 295 -24.74 5.62 -2.25
N CYS A 296 -23.50 5.94 -1.89
CA CYS A 296 -22.56 5.01 -1.24
C CYS A 296 -21.51 5.82 -0.44
N GLU A 297 -21.28 5.62 0.87
CA GLU A 297 -20.44 6.42 1.82
C GLU A 297 -18.88 6.12 2.02
N ILE A 298 -17.98 6.00 1.00
CA ILE A 298 -16.48 5.78 1.14
C ILE A 298 -15.99 7.13 0.83
N GLY A 299 -15.19 7.64 1.75
CA GLY A 299 -14.75 9.00 1.72
C GLY A 299 -15.97 9.90 1.80
N ARG A 300 -16.43 10.16 3.02
CA ARG A 300 -16.68 11.58 3.30
C ARG A 300 -15.30 12.24 3.18
N SER A 301 -14.87 12.61 1.97
CA SER A 301 -14.00 13.77 1.89
C SER A 301 -14.82 14.87 2.56
N SER A 302 -14.27 15.48 3.60
CA SER A 302 -14.80 16.76 4.07
C SER A 302 -15.03 17.65 2.86
N GLU A 303 -15.98 18.58 2.91
CA GLU A 303 -16.22 19.57 1.85
C GLU A 303 -15.01 20.52 1.62
N THR A 304 -13.82 20.11 2.05
CA THR A 304 -12.57 20.84 2.02
C THR A 304 -11.83 20.44 0.75
N PRO A 305 -11.58 21.38 -0.17
CA PRO A 305 -10.73 21.13 -1.33
C PRO A 305 -9.33 20.64 -0.90
N PRO A 306 -8.58 19.98 -1.81
CA PRO A 306 -7.18 19.66 -1.56
C PRO A 306 -6.43 20.89 -1.05
N LEU A 307 -5.58 20.71 -0.05
CA LEU A 307 -4.79 21.80 0.50
C LEU A 307 -3.85 22.34 -0.60
N GLU A 308 -3.86 23.64 -0.79
CA GLU A 308 -2.82 24.32 -1.57
C GLU A 308 -1.47 24.17 -0.88
N GLU A 309 -0.37 24.32 -1.62
CA GLU A 309 0.99 24.05 -1.11
C GLU A 309 1.28 24.84 0.19
N ASP A 310 0.90 26.11 0.25
CA ASP A 310 1.10 26.95 1.44
C ASP A 310 0.33 26.41 2.66
N GLN A 311 -0.90 25.91 2.46
CA GLN A 311 -1.73 25.35 3.53
C GLN A 311 -1.19 24.00 4.02
N LEU A 312 -0.63 23.20 3.11
CA LEU A 312 0.05 21.96 3.45
C LEU A 312 1.29 22.24 4.30
N VAL A 313 2.12 23.20 3.88
CA VAL A 313 3.31 23.63 4.63
C VAL A 313 2.92 24.15 6.00
N GLU A 314 1.90 25.00 6.10
CA GLU A 314 1.40 25.54 7.37
C GLU A 314 1.00 24.42 8.33
N ARG A 315 0.13 23.50 7.90
CA ARG A 315 -0.34 22.40 8.75
C ARG A 315 0.77 21.44 9.19
N VAL A 316 1.64 21.06 8.26
CA VAL A 316 2.79 20.20 8.59
C VAL A 316 3.72 20.93 9.57
N THR A 317 3.97 22.23 9.37
CA THR A 317 4.79 23.04 10.26
C THR A 317 4.16 23.13 11.65
N GLU A 318 2.86 23.41 11.75
CA GLU A 318 2.15 23.44 13.03
C GLU A 318 2.19 22.10 13.76
N ALA A 319 2.01 21.00 13.02
CA ALA A 319 2.12 19.65 13.57
C ALA A 319 3.53 19.38 14.11
N VAL A 320 4.57 19.67 13.32
CA VAL A 320 5.97 19.50 13.74
C VAL A 320 6.30 20.39 14.94
N MET A 321 5.86 21.65 14.95
CA MET A 321 6.10 22.57 16.07
C MET A 321 5.41 22.10 17.35
N ARG A 322 4.18 21.55 17.27
CA ARG A 322 3.50 20.94 18.41
C ARG A 322 4.28 19.76 18.97
N ILE A 323 4.77 18.89 18.09
CA ILE A 323 5.57 17.71 18.46
C ILE A 323 6.87 18.14 19.16
N LEU A 324 7.58 19.12 18.59
CA LEU A 324 8.80 19.67 19.17
C LEU A 324 8.52 20.33 20.52
N TRP A 325 7.39 21.02 20.68
CA TRP A 325 6.97 21.61 21.94
C TRP A 325 6.67 20.55 23.01
N GLU A 326 5.93 19.49 22.66
CA GLU A 326 5.61 18.37 23.55
C GLU A 326 6.88 17.62 24.01
N LYS A 327 7.84 17.41 23.10
CA LYS A 327 9.14 16.80 23.43
C LYS A 327 10.05 17.75 24.22
N GLY A 328 10.03 19.05 23.90
CA GLY A 328 10.83 20.07 24.57
C GLY A 328 10.35 20.42 25.97
N GLY A 329 9.04 20.35 26.22
CA GLY A 329 8.43 20.58 27.54
C GLY A 329 8.73 19.48 28.58
N ALA A 330 9.24 18.32 28.15
CA ALA A 330 9.72 17.26 29.05
C ALA A 330 11.11 17.54 29.65
N TYR A 331 11.86 18.51 29.11
CA TYR A 331 13.05 19.06 29.74
C TYR A 331 12.67 20.32 30.52
N GLY A 332 12.12 20.11 31.72
CA GLY A 332 11.75 21.17 32.66
C GLY A 332 12.85 22.21 32.85
N THR A 333 12.53 23.48 33.09
CA THR A 333 11.98 23.91 34.40
C THR A 333 12.66 23.13 35.53
N GLY A 334 13.96 23.34 35.66
CA GLY A 334 14.81 22.77 36.70
C GLY A 334 15.87 23.76 37.14
N SER A 335 15.45 24.86 37.77
CA SER A 335 16.16 25.57 38.85
C SER A 335 15.39 26.84 39.20
N GLU A 336 14.71 26.82 40.37
CA GLU A 336 14.63 28.01 41.22
C GLU A 336 16.02 28.37 41.76
#